data_AF-A0A931W4L7-F1
#
_entry.id   AF-A0A931W4L7-F1
#
_cell.length_a   1.000
_cell.length_b   1.000
_cell.length_c   1.000
_cell.angle_alpha   90.00
_cell.angle_beta   90.00
_cell.angle_gamma   90.00
#
_symmetry.space_group_name_H-M   'P 1'
#
loop_
_entity.id
_entity.type
_entity.pdbx_description
1 polymer ?
#
loop_
_entity_poly.entity_id
_entity_poly.type
_entity_poly.pdbx_seq_one_letter_code
_entity_poly.pdbx_strand_id
1 'polypeptide(L)'
;MAAKKYDVKDFRLAQNGRKRIVWAGQDMPVLRRVKERFHKEQPFRGMHFSACLHVTAETANLVQTLKVGGAHVVLCASNPLSTQDDVAASLVRHDRIPTYAIKGEDHKTYYRHLRAALDHKPVITMDDGADLVSLLHTDYSHLASNLVASMEETTTGVIRLRALERDGALKIPVIAVNDAATKHLFDNRYGTGQSTIDGVIRATDMLIAGKRVVVAGYGWCGKGVASRARGMGAKVIVTEVDPIRALEAAMDGLEVMTMREAARVGDLFITLTGDMHVIAKEHLKAMKDGAVICNSGHFDIEIDLKALKQLSTRVDKNVRNSVDAYVLPGGKRIYLIGEGRLVNLAAAEGHPASVMDMSFATQALASEWAVKNR
;
A
#
# COMPACT_ATOMS: atom_id res chain seq x y z
N MET A 1 6.00 27.75 18.11
CA MET A 1 7.23 27.00 17.77
C MET A 1 7.26 26.88 16.25
N ALA A 2 8.39 27.15 15.59
CA ALA A 2 8.49 26.91 14.15
C ALA A 2 8.15 25.43 13.88
N ALA A 3 7.23 25.16 12.95
CA ALA A 3 6.89 23.79 12.57
C ALA A 3 8.18 23.06 12.15
N LYS A 4 8.40 21.85 12.69
CA LYS A 4 9.53 21.02 12.24
C LYS A 4 9.40 20.82 10.73
N LYS A 5 10.47 21.07 9.97
CA LYS A 5 10.51 20.94 8.51
C LYS A 5 10.55 19.48 8.01
N TYR A 6 10.48 18.51 8.92
CA TYR A 6 10.45 17.06 8.69
C TYR A 6 10.11 16.36 10.02
N ASP A 7 9.71 15.10 9.97
CA ASP A 7 9.54 14.24 11.15
C ASP A 7 9.91 12.81 10.77
N VAL A 8 11.07 12.35 11.22
CA VAL A 8 11.65 11.02 10.91
C VAL A 8 12.23 10.41 12.19
N LYS A 9 12.30 9.08 12.25
CA LYS A 9 12.66 8.36 13.48
C LYS A 9 14.10 8.59 13.96
N ASP A 10 15.08 8.42 13.09
CA ASP A 10 16.51 8.49 13.46
C ASP A 10 17.44 8.80 12.27
N PHE A 11 18.18 9.90 12.34
CA PHE A 11 19.14 10.32 11.30
C PHE A 11 20.39 9.46 11.18
N ARG A 12 20.69 8.61 12.16
CA ARG A 12 21.80 7.66 12.10
C ARG A 12 21.56 6.59 11.02
N LEU A 13 20.30 6.35 10.66
CA LEU A 13 19.90 5.38 9.64
C LEU A 13 20.13 5.86 8.19
N ALA A 14 20.29 7.18 7.99
CA ALA A 14 20.31 7.80 6.67
C ALA A 14 21.35 7.21 5.70
N GLN A 15 22.53 6.82 6.19
CA GLN A 15 23.56 6.24 5.35
C GLN A 15 23.15 4.88 4.79
N ASN A 16 22.42 4.07 5.57
CA ASN A 16 21.88 2.80 5.10
C ASN A 16 20.75 3.02 4.10
N GLY A 17 19.84 3.96 4.40
CA GLY A 17 18.78 4.36 3.48
C GLY A 17 19.34 4.77 2.12
N ARG A 18 20.40 5.59 2.08
CA ARG A 18 21.04 5.98 0.82
C ARG A 18 21.51 4.78 -0.01
N LYS A 19 22.10 3.77 0.63
CA LYS A 19 22.52 2.54 -0.07
C LYS A 19 21.34 1.80 -0.67
N ARG A 20 20.24 1.67 0.08
CA ARG A 20 19.00 1.02 -0.39
C ARG A 20 18.34 1.78 -1.54
N ILE A 21 18.28 3.11 -1.46
CA ILE A 21 17.74 3.96 -2.53
C ILE A 21 18.55 3.77 -3.81
N VAL A 22 19.89 3.77 -3.72
CA VAL A 22 20.78 3.53 -4.86
C VAL A 22 20.59 2.13 -5.43
N TRP A 23 20.44 1.11 -4.58
CA TRP A 23 20.18 -0.27 -4.99
C TRP A 23 18.87 -0.39 -5.75
N ALA A 24 17.75 0.08 -5.18
CA ALA A 24 16.45 0.07 -5.84
C ALA A 24 16.50 0.83 -7.18
N GLY A 25 17.16 1.99 -7.19
CA GLY A 25 17.34 2.79 -8.40
C GLY A 25 18.08 2.08 -9.53
N GLN A 26 18.86 1.03 -9.27
CA GLN A 26 19.50 0.22 -10.33
C GLN A 26 18.48 -0.57 -11.16
N ASP A 27 17.39 -1.01 -10.53
CA ASP A 27 16.32 -1.81 -11.13
C ASP A 27 15.11 -0.94 -11.53
N MET A 28 15.31 0.38 -11.68
CA MET A 28 14.30 1.34 -12.13
C MET A 28 14.73 2.11 -13.41
N PRO A 29 14.97 1.41 -14.53
CA PRO A 29 15.50 2.01 -15.75
C PRO A 29 14.54 3.00 -16.44
N VAL A 30 13.22 2.80 -16.38
CA VAL A 30 12.25 3.68 -17.02
C VAL A 30 12.20 5.03 -16.30
N LEU A 31 12.04 5.00 -14.97
CA LEU A 31 12.04 6.20 -14.14
C LEU A 31 13.39 6.93 -14.23
N ARG A 32 14.51 6.20 -14.35
CA ARG A 32 15.83 6.81 -14.59
C ARG A 32 15.87 7.62 -15.89
N ARG A 33 15.32 7.09 -16.99
CA ARG A 33 15.21 7.84 -18.26
C ARG A 33 14.33 9.08 -18.12
N VAL A 34 13.22 8.96 -17.38
CA VAL A 34 12.35 10.12 -17.06
C VAL A 34 13.13 11.16 -16.26
N LYS A 35 13.90 10.74 -15.25
CA LYS A 35 14.75 11.58 -14.41
C LYS A 35 15.80 12.34 -15.22
N GLU A 36 16.49 11.67 -16.13
CA GLU A 36 17.49 12.29 -17.02
C GLU A 36 16.88 13.36 -17.93
N ARG A 37 15.67 13.11 -18.45
CA ARG A 37 14.92 14.09 -19.25
C ARG A 37 14.47 15.28 -18.40
N PHE A 38 13.85 15.02 -17.25
CA PHE A 38 13.34 16.04 -16.33
C PHE A 38 14.45 16.94 -15.78
N HIS A 39 15.64 16.40 -15.56
CA HIS A 39 16.81 17.19 -15.19
C HIS A 39 17.13 18.28 -16.23
N LYS A 40 16.97 18.00 -17.52
CA LYS A 40 17.21 18.97 -18.61
C LYS A 40 16.06 19.93 -18.79
N GLU A 41 14.83 19.41 -18.80
CA GLU A 41 13.62 20.17 -19.15
C GLU A 41 13.06 20.99 -17.99
N GLN A 42 13.31 20.58 -16.74
CA GLN A 42 12.79 21.21 -15.53
C GLN A 42 11.26 21.49 -15.60
N PRO A 43 10.41 20.49 -15.95
CA PRO A 43 9.00 20.72 -16.23
C PRO A 43 8.18 21.23 -15.03
N PHE A 44 8.71 21.10 -13.82
CA PHE A 44 8.03 21.44 -12.56
C PHE A 44 8.65 22.63 -11.84
N ARG A 45 9.47 23.44 -12.53
CA ARG A 45 10.23 24.54 -11.92
C ARG A 45 9.34 25.42 -11.02
N GLY A 46 9.64 25.42 -9.72
CA GLY A 46 8.98 26.26 -8.72
C GLY A 46 7.61 25.74 -8.25
N MET A 47 7.14 24.61 -8.75
CA MET A 47 5.85 24.04 -8.36
C MET A 47 5.95 23.23 -7.06
N HIS A 48 4.92 23.33 -6.22
CA HIS A 48 4.85 22.60 -4.95
C HIS A 48 4.12 21.27 -5.13
N PHE A 49 4.79 20.20 -4.72
CA PHE A 49 4.29 18.82 -4.79
C PHE A 49 4.18 18.26 -3.38
N SER A 50 3.08 17.59 -3.09
CA SER A 50 2.90 16.81 -1.86
C SER A 50 2.53 15.38 -2.21
N ALA A 51 3.36 14.44 -1.79
CA ALA A 51 3.14 13.01 -1.98
C ALA A 51 2.75 12.34 -0.66
N CYS A 52 1.61 11.66 -0.64
CA CYS A 52 1.20 10.74 0.40
C CYS A 52 1.26 9.32 -0.16
N LEU A 53 2.39 8.64 0.06
CA LEU A 53 2.71 7.33 -0.52
C LEU A 53 3.42 6.47 0.54
N HIS A 54 3.59 5.19 0.29
CA HIS A 54 4.47 4.35 1.10
C HIS A 54 5.91 4.90 1.04
N VAL A 55 6.54 5.18 2.18
CA VAL A 55 7.90 5.75 2.21
C VAL A 55 8.94 4.63 2.13
N THR A 56 9.26 4.22 0.91
CA THR A 56 10.23 3.15 0.58
C THR A 56 11.36 3.64 -0.33
N ALA A 57 12.38 2.79 -0.54
CA ALA A 57 13.51 3.08 -1.42
C ALA A 57 13.09 3.38 -2.87
N GLU A 58 12.00 2.76 -3.34
CA GLU A 58 11.40 2.99 -4.64
C GLU A 58 10.75 4.38 -4.70
N THR A 59 9.95 4.74 -3.68
CA THR A 59 9.32 6.07 -3.59
C THR A 59 10.37 7.18 -3.49
N ALA A 60 11.50 6.91 -2.83
CA ALA A 60 12.62 7.84 -2.81
C ALA A 60 13.13 8.17 -4.23
N ASN A 61 13.19 7.18 -5.13
CA ASN A 61 13.57 7.40 -6.53
C ASN A 61 12.53 8.24 -7.28
N LEU A 62 11.23 8.08 -6.99
CA LEU A 62 10.17 8.94 -7.53
C LEU A 62 10.35 10.39 -7.08
N VAL A 63 10.42 10.65 -5.77
CA VAL A 63 10.50 12.05 -5.28
C VAL A 63 11.82 12.74 -5.66
N GLN A 64 12.92 11.99 -5.79
CA GLN A 64 14.15 12.51 -6.39
C GLN A 64 13.95 12.89 -7.86
N THR A 65 13.17 12.11 -8.63
CA THR A 65 12.85 12.39 -10.03
C THR A 65 12.03 13.67 -10.18
N LEU A 66 11.04 13.86 -9.32
CA LEU A 66 10.23 15.09 -9.30
C LEU A 66 11.07 16.31 -8.89
N LYS A 67 11.92 16.16 -7.87
CA LYS A 67 12.82 17.22 -7.41
C LYS A 67 13.79 17.66 -8.50
N VAL A 68 14.44 16.73 -9.21
CA VAL A 68 15.31 17.11 -10.34
C VAL A 68 14.53 17.68 -11.50
N GLY A 69 13.23 17.42 -11.62
CA GLY A 69 12.33 18.11 -12.54
C GLY A 69 11.99 19.56 -12.13
N GLY A 70 12.52 20.05 -11.01
CA GLY A 70 12.35 21.43 -10.55
C GLY A 70 11.27 21.63 -9.48
N ALA A 71 10.63 20.55 -9.03
CA ALA A 71 9.57 20.61 -8.01
C ALA A 71 10.11 20.80 -6.59
N HIS A 72 9.35 21.54 -5.77
CA HIS A 72 9.48 21.55 -4.31
C HIS A 72 8.61 20.44 -3.72
N VAL A 73 9.22 19.31 -3.37
CA VAL A 73 8.49 18.09 -2.95
C VAL A 73 8.47 17.95 -1.43
N VAL A 74 7.31 17.63 -0.87
CA VAL A 74 7.11 17.11 0.50
C VAL A 74 6.56 15.69 0.41
N LEU A 75 7.06 14.80 1.26
CA LEU A 75 6.63 13.41 1.34
C LEU A 75 6.04 13.09 2.72
N CYS A 76 4.93 12.37 2.77
CA CYS A 76 4.37 11.76 3.97
C CYS A 76 3.91 10.33 3.70
N ALA A 77 3.76 9.52 4.76
CA ALA A 77 3.32 8.14 4.64
C ALA A 77 1.81 8.04 4.32
N SER A 78 1.43 7.08 3.48
CA SER A 78 0.02 6.66 3.29
C SER A 78 -0.39 5.49 4.20
N ASN A 79 0.55 4.88 4.92
CA ASN A 79 0.25 3.82 5.86
C ASN A 79 1.25 3.78 7.04
N PRO A 80 0.76 3.70 8.30
CA PRO A 80 1.62 3.75 9.49
C PRO A 80 2.70 2.67 9.55
N LEU A 81 2.50 1.50 8.93
CA LEU A 81 3.44 0.37 9.03
C LEU A 81 4.39 0.25 7.83
N SER A 82 4.18 1.06 6.79
CA SER A 82 4.88 0.92 5.51
C SER A 82 6.22 1.65 5.41
N THR A 83 6.49 2.60 6.30
CA THR A 83 7.69 3.43 6.24
C THR A 83 8.97 2.61 6.46
N GLN A 84 9.95 2.78 5.57
CA GLN A 84 11.32 2.36 5.80
C GLN A 84 12.07 3.54 6.48
N ASP A 85 12.23 3.47 7.80
CA ASP A 85 12.76 4.57 8.62
C ASP A 85 14.14 5.07 8.14
N ASP A 86 14.97 4.17 7.61
CA ASP A 86 16.28 4.50 7.07
C ASP A 86 16.21 5.29 5.76
N VAL A 87 15.26 4.95 4.89
CA VAL A 87 14.96 5.70 3.66
C VAL A 87 14.41 7.09 3.98
N ALA A 88 13.45 7.19 4.91
CA ALA A 88 12.91 8.47 5.35
C ALA A 88 14.02 9.40 5.88
N ALA A 89 14.92 8.86 6.71
CA ALA A 89 16.08 9.60 7.20
C ALA A 89 17.04 10.03 6.08
N SER A 90 17.26 9.18 5.07
CA SER A 90 18.11 9.48 3.92
C SER A 90 17.56 10.63 3.07
N LEU A 91 16.27 10.61 2.75
CA LEU A 91 15.61 11.66 1.96
C LEU A 91 15.79 13.05 2.58
N VAL A 92 15.65 13.15 3.91
CA VAL A 92 15.85 14.40 4.61
C VAL A 92 17.34 14.80 4.63
N ARG A 93 18.23 13.88 5.01
CA ARG A 93 19.65 14.19 5.24
C ARG A 93 20.44 14.43 3.96
N HIS A 94 20.25 13.57 2.96
CA HIS A 94 21.06 13.54 1.75
C HIS A 94 20.38 14.25 0.58
N ASP A 95 19.07 14.04 0.41
CA ASP A 95 18.33 14.64 -0.70
C ASP A 95 17.72 16.00 -0.36
N ARG A 96 17.68 16.40 0.92
CA ARG A 96 17.04 17.65 1.39
C ARG A 96 15.56 17.72 0.93
N ILE A 97 14.85 16.61 1.04
CA ILE A 97 13.41 16.49 0.78
C ILE A 97 12.70 16.37 2.14
N PRO A 98 11.85 17.34 2.53
CA PRO A 98 11.01 17.24 3.71
C PRO A 98 10.20 15.93 3.70
N THR A 99 10.39 15.11 4.72
CA THR A 99 9.70 13.83 4.87
C THR A 99 9.09 13.76 6.27
N TYR A 100 7.82 13.38 6.34
CA TYR A 100 7.01 13.24 7.55
C TYR A 100 6.46 11.81 7.60
N ALA A 101 7.25 10.90 8.16
CA ALA A 101 6.92 9.48 8.18
C ALA A 101 7.76 8.73 9.21
N ILE A 102 7.10 7.92 10.06
CA ILE A 102 7.74 7.05 11.04
C ILE A 102 7.05 5.67 11.02
N LYS A 103 7.81 4.57 10.93
CA LYS A 103 7.21 3.23 11.02
C LYS A 103 6.61 2.99 12.40
N GLY A 104 5.33 2.63 12.42
CA GLY A 104 4.54 2.37 13.62
C GLY A 104 3.97 3.64 14.26
N GLU A 105 3.77 4.71 13.49
CA GLU A 105 3.19 5.95 14.02
C GLU A 105 1.73 5.82 14.46
N ASP A 106 1.35 6.61 15.46
CA ASP A 106 -0.03 6.68 15.92
C ASP A 106 -0.91 7.53 14.99
N HIS A 107 -2.22 7.38 15.14
CA HIS A 107 -3.21 8.11 14.35
C HIS A 107 -3.03 9.64 14.44
N LYS A 108 -2.66 10.17 15.62
CA LYS A 108 -2.44 11.60 15.81
C LYS A 108 -1.24 12.10 15.00
N THR A 109 -0.20 11.28 14.92
CA THR A 109 1.04 11.58 14.18
C THR A 109 0.82 11.44 12.68
N TYR A 110 0.18 10.37 12.22
CA TYR A 110 -0.22 10.19 10.82
C TYR A 110 -0.97 11.41 10.27
N TYR A 111 -2.06 11.82 10.94
CA TYR A 111 -2.82 12.99 10.52
C TYR A 111 -2.09 14.33 10.71
N ARG A 112 -1.08 14.40 11.58
CA ARG A 112 -0.21 15.58 11.68
C ARG A 112 0.72 15.66 10.47
N HIS A 113 1.20 14.52 9.96
CA HIS A 113 2.03 14.44 8.76
C HIS A 113 1.26 14.78 7.49
N LEU A 114 0.02 14.29 7.35
CA LEU A 114 -0.87 14.69 6.24
C LEU A 114 -1.10 16.21 6.21
N ARG A 115 -1.36 16.82 7.38
CA ARG A 115 -1.49 18.28 7.50
C ARG A 115 -0.22 19.01 7.12
N ALA A 116 0.94 18.54 7.54
CA ALA A 116 2.23 19.12 7.15
C ALA A 116 2.45 19.09 5.63
N ALA A 117 1.98 18.02 4.96
CA ALA A 117 2.02 17.93 3.50
C ALA A 117 1.04 18.91 2.81
N LEU A 118 -0.13 19.19 3.38
CA LEU A 118 -1.07 20.19 2.83
C LEU A 118 -0.65 21.63 3.17
N ASP A 119 -0.05 21.88 4.34
CA ASP A 119 0.49 23.19 4.74
C ASP A 119 1.61 23.67 3.81
N HIS A 120 2.22 22.76 3.05
CA HIS A 120 3.14 23.06 1.94
C HIS A 120 2.47 23.77 0.75
N LYS A 121 1.14 23.84 0.73
CA LYS A 121 0.31 24.43 -0.34
C LYS A 121 0.64 23.81 -1.70
N PRO A 122 0.49 22.48 -1.86
CA PRO A 122 0.76 21.82 -3.12
C PRO A 122 -0.18 22.31 -4.22
N VAL A 123 0.34 22.38 -5.43
CA VAL A 123 -0.45 22.51 -6.67
C VAL A 123 -0.59 21.16 -7.38
N ILE A 124 0.26 20.19 -7.03
CA ILE A 124 0.14 18.80 -7.44
C ILE A 124 0.19 17.91 -6.20
N THR A 125 -0.76 16.98 -6.09
CA THR A 125 -0.74 15.92 -5.07
C THR A 125 -0.55 14.55 -5.70
N MET A 126 0.08 13.65 -4.96
CA MET A 126 0.13 12.22 -5.26
C MET A 126 -0.41 11.48 -4.05
N ASP A 127 -1.35 10.58 -4.25
CA ASP A 127 -2.07 9.91 -3.18
C ASP A 127 -2.16 8.41 -3.46
N ASP A 128 -2.01 7.64 -2.39
CA ASP A 128 -2.16 6.19 -2.35
C ASP A 128 -3.20 5.92 -1.26
N GLY A 129 -4.47 5.79 -1.68
CA GLY A 129 -5.60 5.53 -0.78
C GLY A 129 -6.61 6.66 -0.61
N ALA A 130 -6.35 7.81 -1.22
CA ALA A 130 -7.15 9.03 -1.16
C ALA A 130 -7.24 9.70 0.23
N ASP A 131 -6.31 9.44 1.16
CA ASP A 131 -6.35 10.03 2.51
C ASP A 131 -5.95 11.51 2.52
N LEU A 132 -4.91 11.87 1.76
CA LEU A 132 -4.49 13.27 1.61
C LEU A 132 -5.57 14.10 0.91
N VAL A 133 -6.15 13.54 -0.16
CA VAL A 133 -7.23 14.16 -0.93
C VAL A 133 -8.51 14.27 -0.09
N SER A 134 -8.82 13.28 0.75
CA SER A 134 -9.97 13.35 1.66
C SER A 134 -9.81 14.53 2.62
N LEU A 135 -8.63 14.68 3.22
CA LEU A 135 -8.33 15.82 4.10
C LEU A 135 -8.33 17.16 3.35
N LEU A 136 -7.92 17.17 2.08
CA LEU A 136 -8.02 18.33 1.19
C LEU A 136 -9.48 18.75 0.98
N HIS A 137 -10.40 17.80 0.76
CA HIS A 137 -11.81 18.12 0.52
C HIS A 137 -12.55 18.63 1.77
N THR A 138 -12.04 18.32 2.97
CA THR A 138 -12.60 18.72 4.26
C THR A 138 -11.86 19.94 4.84
N ASP A 139 -10.80 19.69 5.62
CA ASP A 139 -10.10 20.68 6.45
C ASP A 139 -9.33 21.71 5.61
N TYR A 140 -8.94 21.35 4.38
CA TYR A 140 -8.09 22.17 3.50
C TYR A 140 -8.77 22.55 2.17
N SER A 141 -10.11 22.60 2.15
CA SER A 141 -10.88 22.82 0.91
C SER A 141 -10.55 24.12 0.17
N HIS A 142 -10.01 25.13 0.87
CA HIS A 142 -9.51 26.37 0.28
C HIS A 142 -8.33 26.16 -0.70
N LEU A 143 -7.56 25.08 -0.57
CA LEU A 143 -6.46 24.74 -1.48
C LEU A 143 -6.94 24.19 -2.83
N ALA A 144 -8.16 23.64 -2.90
CA ALA A 144 -8.68 22.98 -4.10
C ALA A 144 -8.63 23.88 -5.34
N SER A 145 -8.90 25.18 -5.16
CA SER A 145 -8.89 26.19 -6.24
C SER A 145 -7.53 26.36 -6.95
N ASN A 146 -6.43 26.02 -6.29
CA ASN A 146 -5.08 26.15 -6.82
C ASN A 146 -4.48 24.79 -7.23
N LEU A 147 -5.21 23.69 -7.03
CA LEU A 147 -4.71 22.36 -7.36
C LEU A 147 -4.85 22.09 -8.86
N VAL A 148 -3.74 21.84 -9.52
CA VAL A 148 -3.69 21.46 -10.94
C VAL A 148 -4.22 20.03 -11.13
N ALA A 149 -3.73 19.08 -10.32
CA ALA A 149 -4.21 17.70 -10.34
C ALA A 149 -3.76 16.92 -9.09
N SER A 150 -4.52 15.88 -8.74
CA SER A 150 -4.08 14.80 -7.87
C SER A 150 -3.90 13.51 -8.65
N MET A 151 -2.80 12.81 -8.43
CA MET A 151 -2.52 11.49 -9.00
C MET A 151 -2.91 10.43 -7.97
N GLU A 152 -3.87 9.56 -8.29
CA GLU A 152 -4.28 8.46 -7.41
C GLU A 152 -3.80 7.11 -7.93
N GLU A 153 -3.00 6.42 -7.10
CA GLU A 153 -2.32 5.19 -7.49
C GLU A 153 -3.13 3.92 -7.23
N THR A 154 -4.10 3.93 -6.33
CA THR A 154 -4.77 2.70 -5.88
C THR A 154 -6.18 2.51 -6.40
N THR A 155 -6.58 1.25 -6.56
CA THR A 155 -7.97 0.90 -6.87
C THR A 155 -8.94 1.47 -5.84
N THR A 156 -8.62 1.37 -4.55
CA THR A 156 -9.48 1.86 -3.46
C THR A 156 -9.65 3.37 -3.52
N GLY A 157 -8.55 4.13 -3.68
CA GLY A 157 -8.62 5.57 -3.82
C GLY A 157 -9.39 5.99 -5.08
N VAL A 158 -9.17 5.34 -6.23
CA VAL A 158 -9.93 5.62 -7.47
C VAL A 158 -11.43 5.38 -7.28
N ILE A 159 -11.83 4.30 -6.59
CA ILE A 159 -13.24 4.02 -6.30
C ILE A 159 -13.86 5.14 -5.44
N ARG A 160 -13.15 5.58 -4.39
CA ARG A 160 -13.60 6.69 -3.52
C ARG A 160 -13.77 7.99 -4.31
N LEU A 161 -12.79 8.33 -5.14
CA LEU A 161 -12.81 9.57 -5.93
C LEU A 161 -13.87 9.56 -7.03
N ARG A 162 -14.09 8.41 -7.69
CA ARG A 162 -15.21 8.23 -8.63
C ARG A 162 -16.58 8.34 -7.95
N ALA A 163 -16.70 7.90 -6.70
CA ALA A 163 -17.94 8.11 -5.94
C ALA A 163 -18.19 9.61 -5.70
N LEU A 164 -17.17 10.35 -5.26
CA LEU A 164 -17.25 11.80 -5.11
C LEU A 164 -17.58 12.52 -6.43
N GLU A 165 -17.02 12.06 -7.55
CA GLU A 165 -17.32 12.60 -8.88
C GLU A 165 -18.80 12.40 -9.24
N ARG A 166 -19.32 11.18 -9.08
CA ARG A 166 -20.73 10.87 -9.34
C ARG A 166 -21.69 11.70 -8.48
N ASP A 167 -21.27 12.01 -7.25
CA ASP A 167 -22.05 12.82 -6.31
C ASP A 167 -21.88 14.33 -6.55
N GLY A 168 -21.07 14.75 -7.52
CA GLY A 168 -20.75 16.16 -7.79
C GLY A 168 -19.94 16.84 -6.67
N ALA A 169 -19.35 16.05 -5.78
CA ALA A 169 -18.63 16.52 -4.60
C ALA A 169 -17.11 16.61 -4.80
N LEU A 170 -16.58 16.07 -5.90
CA LEU A 170 -15.15 16.14 -6.25
C LEU A 170 -14.78 17.58 -6.68
N LYS A 171 -13.89 18.22 -5.91
CA LYS A 171 -13.54 19.64 -6.07
C LYS A 171 -12.25 19.89 -6.85
N ILE A 172 -11.53 18.82 -7.22
CA ILE A 172 -10.21 18.91 -7.83
C ILE A 172 -10.10 17.97 -9.05
N PRO A 173 -9.22 18.28 -10.02
CA PRO A 173 -8.88 17.32 -11.07
C PRO A 173 -8.13 16.12 -10.49
N VAL A 174 -8.48 14.92 -10.93
CA VAL A 174 -7.82 13.66 -10.52
C VAL A 174 -7.40 12.88 -11.77
N ILE A 175 -6.15 12.41 -11.77
CA ILE A 175 -5.67 11.42 -12.73
C ILE A 175 -5.56 10.07 -12.03
N ALA A 176 -6.40 9.13 -12.45
CA ALA A 176 -6.39 7.75 -11.97
C ALA A 176 -5.19 6.97 -12.54
N VAL A 177 -3.99 7.17 -11.96
CA VAL A 177 -2.77 6.46 -12.36
C VAL A 177 -2.93 4.94 -12.22
N ASN A 178 -3.74 4.50 -11.26
CA ASN A 178 -4.09 3.09 -11.10
C ASN A 178 -4.57 2.43 -12.42
N ASP A 179 -5.35 3.16 -13.23
CA ASP A 179 -6.00 2.61 -14.41
C ASP A 179 -5.06 2.48 -15.62
N ALA A 180 -3.85 3.05 -15.54
CA ALA A 180 -2.83 2.83 -16.56
C ALA A 180 -2.50 1.33 -16.69
N ALA A 181 -2.44 0.82 -17.92
CA ALA A 181 -2.14 -0.58 -18.18
C ALA A 181 -0.78 -1.01 -17.61
N THR A 182 0.21 -0.12 -17.64
CA THR A 182 1.54 -0.31 -17.04
C THR A 182 1.53 -0.36 -15.52
N LYS A 183 0.44 0.08 -14.88
CA LYS A 183 0.23 0.01 -13.43
C LYS A 183 -0.55 -1.25 -13.08
N HIS A 184 -1.87 -1.27 -13.26
CA HIS A 184 -2.69 -2.36 -12.69
C HIS A 184 -2.41 -3.76 -13.24
N LEU A 185 -1.95 -3.90 -14.50
CA LEU A 185 -1.63 -5.23 -15.04
C LEU A 185 -0.32 -5.80 -14.48
N PHE A 186 0.56 -4.94 -13.95
CA PHE A 186 1.90 -5.32 -13.49
C PHE A 186 2.03 -5.22 -11.98
N ASP A 187 1.77 -4.04 -11.43
CA ASP A 187 1.85 -3.73 -10.01
C ASP A 187 0.91 -4.63 -9.19
N ASN A 188 -0.39 -4.52 -9.48
CA ASN A 188 -1.42 -5.23 -8.74
C ASN A 188 -1.29 -6.76 -8.94
N ARG A 189 -0.75 -7.24 -10.07
CA ARG A 189 -0.64 -8.70 -10.32
C ARG A 189 0.71 -9.28 -9.86
N TYR A 190 1.80 -8.80 -10.41
CA TYR A 190 3.13 -9.37 -10.18
C TYR A 190 3.74 -8.86 -8.89
N GLY A 191 3.65 -7.54 -8.65
CA GLY A 191 4.14 -6.89 -7.44
C GLY A 191 3.45 -7.42 -6.19
N THR A 192 2.12 -7.32 -6.15
CA THR A 192 1.33 -7.80 -5.00
C THR A 192 1.49 -9.31 -4.82
N GLY A 193 1.43 -10.10 -5.91
CA GLY A 193 1.57 -11.55 -5.84
C GLY A 193 2.87 -12.01 -5.20
N GLN A 194 4.02 -11.43 -5.58
CA GLN A 194 5.31 -11.80 -5.01
C GLN A 194 5.48 -11.28 -3.57
N SER A 195 5.21 -10.00 -3.37
CA SER A 195 5.49 -9.31 -2.09
C SER A 195 4.57 -9.76 -0.96
N THR A 196 3.32 -10.16 -1.26
CA THR A 196 2.40 -10.73 -0.25
C THR A 196 2.97 -12.02 0.32
N ILE A 197 3.45 -12.91 -0.56
CA ILE A 197 4.03 -14.19 -0.16
C ILE A 197 5.35 -13.97 0.59
N ASP A 198 6.18 -13.01 0.17
CA ASP A 198 7.38 -12.59 0.92
C ASP A 198 7.03 -12.12 2.35
N GLY A 199 6.01 -11.25 2.48
CA GLY A 199 5.49 -10.78 3.77
C GLY A 199 5.04 -11.92 4.69
N VAL A 200 4.29 -12.88 4.15
CA VAL A 200 3.88 -14.08 4.90
C VAL A 200 5.08 -14.90 5.34
N ILE A 201 6.04 -15.16 4.45
CA ILE A 201 7.21 -15.99 4.75
C ILE A 201 8.07 -15.32 5.82
N ARG A 202 8.43 -14.04 5.67
CA ARG A 202 9.22 -13.32 6.67
C ARG A 202 8.54 -13.25 8.03
N ALA A 203 7.22 -13.05 8.03
CA ALA A 203 6.44 -12.99 9.25
C ALA A 203 6.36 -14.33 9.98
N THR A 204 6.35 -15.46 9.26
CA THR A 204 5.90 -16.75 9.85
C THR A 204 6.88 -17.93 9.73
N ASP A 205 7.85 -17.89 8.81
CA ASP A 205 8.59 -19.06 8.31
C ASP A 205 7.68 -20.23 7.88
N MET A 206 6.42 -19.97 7.54
CA MET A 206 5.47 -21.03 7.17
C MET A 206 5.91 -21.73 5.88
N LEU A 207 6.02 -23.07 5.93
CA LEU A 207 6.08 -23.89 4.73
C LEU A 207 4.73 -23.80 3.99
N ILE A 208 4.73 -23.17 2.82
CA ILE A 208 3.54 -22.99 1.97
C ILE A 208 3.14 -24.30 1.27
N ALA A 209 4.10 -25.16 0.93
CA ALA A 209 3.84 -26.41 0.23
C ALA A 209 2.87 -27.31 1.02
N GLY A 210 1.81 -27.76 0.35
CA GLY A 210 0.76 -28.61 0.91
C GLY A 210 -0.27 -27.89 1.78
N LYS A 211 -0.09 -26.60 2.11
CA LYS A 211 -1.06 -25.80 2.87
C LYS A 211 -2.26 -25.42 2.03
N ARG A 212 -3.42 -25.28 2.67
CA ARG A 212 -4.62 -24.68 2.09
C ARG A 212 -4.54 -23.17 2.22
N VAL A 213 -4.21 -22.48 1.13
CA VAL A 213 -4.11 -21.02 1.08
C VAL A 213 -5.42 -20.49 0.52
N VAL A 214 -6.18 -19.77 1.36
CA VAL A 214 -7.44 -19.14 0.99
C VAL A 214 -7.15 -17.71 0.53
N VAL A 215 -7.46 -17.43 -0.73
CA VAL A 215 -7.33 -16.11 -1.38
C VAL A 215 -8.72 -15.52 -1.53
N ALA A 216 -9.00 -14.42 -0.83
CA ALA A 216 -10.28 -13.74 -0.91
C ALA A 216 -10.22 -12.59 -1.91
N GLY A 217 -11.01 -12.71 -2.98
CA GLY A 217 -10.96 -11.88 -4.17
C GLY A 217 -10.05 -12.46 -5.25
N TYR A 218 -10.51 -12.45 -6.50
CA TYR A 218 -9.81 -12.92 -7.69
C TYR A 218 -9.71 -11.83 -8.78
N GLY A 219 -9.60 -10.58 -8.34
CA GLY A 219 -9.10 -9.47 -9.16
C GLY A 219 -7.60 -9.61 -9.45
N TRP A 220 -6.97 -8.55 -9.98
CA TRP A 220 -5.55 -8.58 -10.36
C TRP A 220 -4.61 -9.01 -9.22
N CYS A 221 -4.84 -8.49 -8.01
CA CYS A 221 -4.11 -8.88 -6.79
C CYS A 221 -4.31 -10.35 -6.43
N GLY A 222 -5.57 -10.79 -6.39
CA GLY A 222 -5.93 -12.19 -6.12
C GLY A 222 -5.27 -13.17 -7.09
N LYS A 223 -5.32 -12.89 -8.39
CA LYS A 223 -4.65 -13.68 -9.44
C LYS A 223 -3.15 -13.78 -9.22
N GLY A 224 -2.53 -12.67 -8.83
CA GLY A 224 -1.11 -12.60 -8.48
C GLY A 224 -0.75 -13.56 -7.35
N VAL A 225 -1.44 -13.41 -6.22
CA VAL A 225 -1.20 -14.20 -5.00
C VAL A 225 -1.51 -15.68 -5.22
N ALA A 226 -2.66 -16.00 -5.81
CA ALA A 226 -3.07 -17.37 -6.10
C ALA A 226 -2.04 -18.10 -6.97
N SER A 227 -1.54 -17.45 -8.03
CA SER A 227 -0.52 -18.01 -8.90
C SER A 227 0.79 -18.31 -8.15
N ARG A 228 1.25 -17.40 -7.27
CA ARG A 228 2.50 -17.60 -6.51
C ARG A 228 2.34 -18.66 -5.43
N ALA A 229 1.24 -18.65 -4.69
CA ALA A 229 0.93 -19.67 -3.70
C ALA A 229 0.89 -21.07 -4.35
N ARG A 230 0.20 -21.21 -5.49
CA ARG A 230 0.17 -22.46 -6.26
C ARG A 230 1.56 -22.88 -6.75
N GLY A 231 2.35 -21.92 -7.26
CA GLY A 231 3.74 -22.16 -7.68
C GLY A 231 4.64 -22.67 -6.55
N MET A 232 4.31 -22.36 -5.30
CA MET A 232 4.98 -22.86 -4.09
C MET A 232 4.37 -24.16 -3.54
N GLY A 233 3.48 -24.81 -4.30
CA GLY A 233 2.87 -26.09 -3.94
C GLY A 233 1.69 -25.98 -2.96
N ALA A 234 1.09 -24.80 -2.80
CA ALA A 234 -0.14 -24.66 -2.02
C ALA A 234 -1.35 -25.27 -2.73
N LYS A 235 -2.31 -25.72 -1.93
CA LYS A 235 -3.69 -25.99 -2.37
C LYS A 235 -4.48 -24.69 -2.25
N VAL A 236 -4.62 -23.98 -3.36
CA VAL A 236 -5.23 -22.65 -3.37
C VAL A 236 -6.75 -22.76 -3.46
N ILE A 237 -7.43 -22.09 -2.53
CA ILE A 237 -8.88 -21.93 -2.50
C ILE A 237 -9.18 -20.44 -2.74
N VAL A 238 -10.04 -20.13 -3.69
CA VAL A 238 -10.51 -18.78 -3.98
C VAL A 238 -11.91 -18.57 -3.39
N THR A 239 -12.14 -17.40 -2.83
CA THR A 239 -13.49 -16.93 -2.50
C THR A 239 -13.79 -15.69 -3.34
N GLU A 240 -14.92 -15.67 -4.04
CA GLU A 240 -15.30 -14.59 -4.95
C GLU A 240 -16.81 -14.34 -4.92
N VAL A 241 -17.19 -13.07 -5.09
CA VAL A 241 -18.58 -12.62 -5.22
C VAL A 241 -18.97 -12.40 -6.68
N ASP A 242 -17.99 -12.12 -7.55
CA ASP A 242 -18.23 -11.98 -8.99
C ASP A 242 -18.22 -13.38 -9.64
N PRO A 243 -19.34 -13.83 -10.24
CA PRO A 243 -19.44 -15.17 -10.82
C PRO A 243 -18.51 -15.39 -12.02
N ILE A 244 -18.15 -14.32 -12.76
CA ILE A 244 -17.22 -14.43 -13.89
C ILE A 244 -15.80 -14.65 -13.38
N ARG A 245 -15.39 -13.95 -12.33
CA ARG A 245 -14.07 -14.14 -11.71
C ARG A 245 -13.97 -15.48 -10.97
N ALA A 246 -15.06 -15.91 -10.34
CA ALA A 246 -15.15 -17.26 -9.77
C ALA A 246 -14.99 -18.34 -10.85
N LEU A 247 -15.68 -18.19 -11.99
CA LEU A 247 -15.53 -19.10 -13.12
C LEU A 247 -14.09 -19.08 -13.66
N GLU A 248 -13.48 -17.91 -13.79
CA GLU A 248 -12.07 -17.78 -14.20
C GLU A 248 -11.12 -18.51 -13.23
N ALA A 249 -11.30 -18.34 -11.91
CA ALA A 249 -10.52 -19.06 -10.91
C ALA A 249 -10.65 -20.59 -11.04
N ALA A 250 -11.86 -21.08 -11.31
CA ALA A 250 -12.10 -22.50 -11.56
C ALA A 250 -11.42 -22.98 -12.86
N MET A 251 -11.48 -22.18 -13.93
CA MET A 251 -10.81 -22.47 -15.21
C MET A 251 -9.28 -22.42 -15.09
N ASP A 252 -8.75 -21.60 -14.20
CA ASP A 252 -7.34 -21.60 -13.82
C ASP A 252 -6.96 -22.85 -12.99
N GLY A 253 -7.91 -23.71 -12.62
CA GLY A 253 -7.67 -24.94 -11.86
C GLY A 253 -7.58 -24.74 -10.35
N LEU A 254 -8.21 -23.68 -9.83
CA LEU A 254 -8.28 -23.39 -8.39
C LEU A 254 -9.63 -23.85 -7.85
N GLU A 255 -9.65 -24.25 -6.57
CA GLU A 255 -10.90 -24.58 -5.89
C GLU A 255 -11.63 -23.29 -5.52
N VAL A 256 -12.94 -23.20 -5.75
CA VAL A 256 -13.75 -22.03 -5.41
C VAL A 256 -14.74 -22.39 -4.32
N MET A 257 -14.73 -21.66 -3.21
CA MET A 257 -15.61 -21.89 -2.06
C MET A 257 -16.21 -20.58 -1.55
N THR A 258 -17.26 -20.68 -0.74
CA THR A 258 -17.64 -19.56 0.13
C THR A 258 -16.63 -19.41 1.27
N MET A 259 -16.47 -18.21 1.82
CA MET A 259 -15.60 -18.01 3.01
C MET A 259 -16.06 -18.85 4.21
N ARG A 260 -17.37 -19.12 4.33
CA ARG A 260 -17.94 -20.00 5.37
C ARG A 260 -17.41 -21.42 5.31
N GLU A 261 -17.18 -21.94 4.11
CA GLU A 261 -16.61 -23.27 3.88
C GLU A 261 -15.08 -23.24 4.02
N ALA A 262 -14.43 -22.29 3.34
CA ALA A 262 -12.99 -22.14 3.34
C ALA A 262 -12.42 -21.91 4.75
N ALA A 263 -13.13 -21.17 5.61
CA ALA A 263 -12.75 -20.91 7.00
C ALA A 263 -12.50 -22.19 7.81
N ARG A 264 -13.22 -23.27 7.52
CA ARG A 264 -13.10 -24.55 8.27
C ARG A 264 -11.83 -25.32 7.91
N VAL A 265 -11.26 -25.09 6.73
CA VAL A 265 -10.19 -25.92 6.17
C VAL A 265 -8.87 -25.16 5.94
N GLY A 266 -8.93 -23.86 5.72
CA GLY A 266 -7.78 -23.01 5.40
C GLY A 266 -6.69 -23.00 6.48
N ASP A 267 -5.43 -22.95 6.06
CA ASP A 267 -4.24 -22.77 6.90
C ASP A 267 -3.83 -21.29 6.94
N LEU A 268 -3.85 -20.64 5.77
CA LEU A 268 -3.48 -19.25 5.56
C LEU A 268 -4.61 -18.55 4.80
N PHE A 269 -5.05 -17.39 5.31
CA PHE A 269 -6.08 -16.59 4.69
C PHE A 269 -5.51 -15.22 4.31
N ILE A 270 -5.67 -14.86 3.04
CA ILE A 270 -5.17 -13.61 2.47
C ILE A 270 -6.34 -12.87 1.84
N THR A 271 -6.65 -11.67 2.35
CA THR A 271 -7.72 -10.81 1.85
C THR A 271 -7.17 -9.77 0.87
N LEU A 272 -7.77 -9.65 -0.33
CA LEU A 272 -7.35 -8.75 -1.42
C LEU A 272 -8.57 -8.19 -2.20
N THR A 273 -9.67 -7.91 -1.51
CA THR A 273 -10.95 -7.55 -2.16
C THR A 273 -11.15 -6.05 -2.31
N GLY A 274 -10.55 -5.25 -1.41
CA GLY A 274 -10.87 -3.84 -1.23
C GLY A 274 -12.21 -3.57 -0.52
N ASP A 275 -12.86 -4.62 0.01
CA ASP A 275 -14.16 -4.55 0.67
C ASP A 275 -14.05 -4.83 2.19
N MET A 276 -15.08 -4.49 2.95
CA MET A 276 -15.09 -4.59 4.40
C MET A 276 -15.65 -5.91 4.90
N HIS A 277 -15.06 -6.43 5.99
CA HIS A 277 -15.51 -7.62 6.71
C HIS A 277 -15.56 -8.91 5.86
N VAL A 278 -14.66 -9.06 4.89
CA VAL A 278 -14.45 -10.29 4.13
C VAL A 278 -14.23 -11.49 5.07
N ILE A 279 -13.40 -11.29 6.10
CA ILE A 279 -13.28 -12.23 7.22
C ILE A 279 -14.07 -11.67 8.41
N ALA A 280 -15.36 -11.99 8.44
CA ALA A 280 -16.28 -11.66 9.52
C ALA A 280 -16.20 -12.60 10.74
N LYS A 281 -16.93 -12.24 11.81
CA LYS A 281 -16.98 -12.94 13.11
C LYS A 281 -17.26 -14.44 13.00
N GLU A 282 -18.19 -14.85 12.14
CA GLU A 282 -18.56 -16.24 11.91
C GLU A 282 -17.41 -17.06 11.31
N HIS A 283 -16.62 -16.46 10.43
CA HIS A 283 -15.46 -17.10 9.80
C HIS A 283 -14.37 -17.34 10.84
N LEU A 284 -14.07 -16.32 11.66
CA LEU A 284 -13.09 -16.40 12.75
C LEU A 284 -13.43 -17.51 13.76
N LYS A 285 -14.72 -17.69 14.08
CA LYS A 285 -15.19 -18.79 14.94
C LYS A 285 -14.94 -20.16 14.31
N ALA A 286 -15.14 -20.29 13.00
CA ALA A 286 -15.01 -21.55 12.26
C ALA A 286 -13.56 -21.97 11.97
N MET A 287 -12.59 -21.04 12.03
CA MET A 287 -11.18 -21.33 11.82
C MET A 287 -10.61 -22.35 12.81
N LYS A 288 -9.68 -23.18 12.33
CA LYS A 288 -8.92 -24.15 13.14
C LYS A 288 -7.85 -23.48 14.00
N ASP A 289 -7.33 -24.22 14.98
CA ASP A 289 -6.16 -23.76 15.76
C ASP A 289 -4.95 -23.53 14.84
N GLY A 290 -4.26 -22.42 15.06
CA GLY A 290 -3.07 -22.05 14.31
C GLY A 290 -3.33 -21.47 12.92
N ALA A 291 -4.59 -21.15 12.58
CA ALA A 291 -4.90 -20.42 11.35
C ALA A 291 -4.16 -19.08 11.31
N VAL A 292 -3.56 -18.77 10.17
CA VAL A 292 -2.86 -17.50 9.93
C VAL A 292 -3.72 -16.64 9.02
N ILE A 293 -3.92 -15.38 9.40
CA ILE A 293 -4.71 -14.42 8.64
C ILE A 293 -3.87 -13.18 8.36
N CYS A 294 -3.97 -12.69 7.13
CA CYS A 294 -3.39 -11.43 6.73
C CYS A 294 -4.23 -10.75 5.64
N ASN A 295 -3.92 -9.48 5.41
CA ASN A 295 -4.58 -8.65 4.44
C ASN A 295 -3.51 -8.05 3.51
N SER A 296 -3.80 -8.02 2.22
CA SER A 296 -2.98 -7.35 1.22
C SER A 296 -3.80 -6.33 0.41
N GLY A 297 -5.07 -6.12 0.75
CA GLY A 297 -5.81 -4.95 0.32
C GLY A 297 -5.48 -3.71 1.14
N HIS A 298 -6.00 -2.56 0.71
CA HIS A 298 -5.45 -1.26 1.08
C HIS A 298 -5.69 -0.84 2.55
N PHE A 299 -6.81 -1.23 3.17
CA PHE A 299 -7.12 -0.89 4.56
C PHE A 299 -7.25 -2.14 5.44
N ASP A 300 -7.17 -1.97 6.75
CA ASP A 300 -7.31 -3.05 7.76
C ASP A 300 -8.74 -3.54 7.99
N ILE A 301 -9.69 -3.07 7.18
CA ILE A 301 -11.13 -3.32 7.34
C ILE A 301 -11.61 -4.59 6.63
N GLU A 302 -10.80 -5.23 5.79
CA GLU A 302 -11.16 -6.51 5.15
C GLU A 302 -11.32 -7.63 6.21
N ILE A 303 -10.66 -7.49 7.35
CA ILE A 303 -10.74 -8.38 8.49
C ILE A 303 -11.52 -7.66 9.60
N ASP A 304 -12.52 -8.31 10.19
CA ASP A 304 -13.21 -7.75 11.36
C ASP A 304 -12.34 -7.87 12.63
N LEU A 305 -11.36 -6.97 12.75
CA LEU A 305 -10.42 -6.90 13.87
C LEU A 305 -11.12 -6.63 15.21
N LYS A 306 -12.27 -5.93 15.18
CA LYS A 306 -13.09 -5.69 16.38
C LYS A 306 -13.69 -7.00 16.87
N ALA A 307 -14.29 -7.79 15.98
CA ALA A 307 -14.80 -9.11 16.33
C ALA A 307 -13.67 -10.05 16.76
N LEU A 308 -12.53 -10.05 16.08
CA LEU A 308 -11.38 -10.87 16.47
C LEU A 308 -10.93 -10.56 17.90
N LYS A 309 -10.82 -9.28 18.26
CA LYS A 309 -10.48 -8.86 19.63
C LYS A 309 -11.56 -9.24 20.64
N GLN A 310 -12.84 -9.09 20.31
CA GLN A 310 -13.97 -9.45 21.18
C GLN A 310 -14.10 -10.97 21.40
N LEU A 311 -13.74 -11.77 20.41
CA LEU A 311 -13.75 -13.23 20.50
C LEU A 311 -12.58 -13.78 21.32
N SER A 312 -11.50 -13.00 21.46
CA SER A 312 -10.30 -13.43 22.16
C SER A 312 -10.37 -13.20 23.66
N THR A 313 -9.87 -14.17 24.41
CA THR A 313 -9.65 -14.05 25.86
C THR A 313 -8.39 -13.24 26.18
N ARG A 314 -7.37 -13.30 25.31
CA ARG A 314 -6.18 -12.45 25.37
C ARG A 314 -5.53 -12.31 23.99
N VAL A 315 -4.65 -11.32 23.86
CA VAL A 315 -3.82 -11.09 22.68
C VAL A 315 -2.36 -11.09 23.12
N ASP A 316 -1.62 -12.08 22.65
CA ASP A 316 -0.18 -12.18 22.87
C ASP A 316 0.51 -11.44 21.71
N LYS A 317 1.01 -10.23 21.98
CA LYS A 317 1.57 -9.35 20.95
C LYS A 317 3.00 -9.75 20.57
N ASN A 318 3.35 -9.56 19.31
CA ASN A 318 4.71 -9.79 18.77
C ASN A 318 5.26 -11.18 19.11
N VAL A 319 4.41 -12.22 19.01
CA VAL A 319 4.87 -13.62 19.17
C VAL A 319 5.90 -14.00 18.10
N ARG A 320 5.90 -13.25 17.00
CA ARG A 320 6.95 -13.22 15.98
C ARG A 320 6.97 -11.82 15.33
N ASN A 321 8.00 -11.52 14.53
CA ASN A 321 8.10 -10.25 13.81
C ASN A 321 6.82 -9.96 13.02
N SER A 322 6.12 -8.88 13.36
CA SER A 322 4.85 -8.47 12.75
C SER A 322 3.71 -9.50 12.91
N VAL A 323 3.74 -10.38 13.92
CA VAL A 323 2.69 -11.38 14.18
C VAL A 323 2.20 -11.28 15.62
N ASP A 324 0.87 -11.14 15.76
CA ASP A 324 0.16 -11.23 17.03
C ASP A 324 -0.65 -12.53 17.10
N ALA A 325 -0.72 -13.15 18.28
CA ALA A 325 -1.56 -14.31 18.53
C ALA A 325 -2.82 -13.92 19.31
N TYR A 326 -3.98 -14.15 18.70
CA TYR A 326 -5.29 -13.97 19.28
C TYR A 326 -5.76 -15.30 19.87
N VAL A 327 -5.88 -15.38 21.19
CA VAL A 327 -6.23 -16.62 21.89
C VAL A 327 -7.73 -16.63 22.21
N LEU A 328 -8.48 -17.50 21.55
CA LEU A 328 -9.91 -17.70 21.71
C LEU A 328 -10.23 -18.63 22.91
N PRO A 329 -11.49 -18.66 23.37
CA PRO A 329 -11.96 -19.63 24.37
C PRO A 329 -11.57 -21.06 23.99
N GLY A 330 -11.12 -21.84 24.99
CA GLY A 330 -10.61 -23.20 24.77
C GLY A 330 -9.16 -23.28 24.29
N GLY A 331 -8.44 -22.15 24.19
CA GLY A 331 -7.00 -22.13 23.90
C GLY A 331 -6.63 -22.11 22.41
N LYS A 332 -7.64 -22.11 21.52
CA LYS A 332 -7.46 -21.97 20.08
C LYS A 332 -6.80 -20.63 19.75
N ARG A 333 -5.83 -20.62 18.84
CA ARG A 333 -5.06 -19.45 18.41
C ARG A 333 -5.36 -19.11 16.95
N ILE A 334 -5.47 -17.82 16.69
CA ILE A 334 -5.46 -17.23 15.34
C ILE A 334 -4.28 -16.27 15.31
N TYR A 335 -3.42 -16.39 14.29
CA TYR A 335 -2.26 -15.52 14.12
C TYR A 335 -2.59 -14.43 13.10
N LEU A 336 -2.44 -13.16 13.50
CA LEU A 336 -2.67 -12.01 12.63
C LEU A 336 -1.32 -11.39 12.25
N ILE A 337 -1.07 -11.25 10.95
CA ILE A 337 0.12 -10.58 10.44
C ILE A 337 -0.16 -9.09 10.22
N GLY A 338 0.79 -8.23 10.60
CA GLY A 338 0.83 -6.81 10.23
C GLY A 338 -0.32 -5.97 10.78
N GLU A 339 -0.88 -6.36 11.93
CA GLU A 339 -2.07 -5.73 12.54
C GLU A 339 -3.30 -5.71 11.60
N GLY A 340 -3.34 -6.56 10.58
CA GLY A 340 -4.39 -6.56 9.56
C GLY A 340 -4.22 -5.51 8.46
N ARG A 341 -3.14 -4.71 8.48
CA ARG A 341 -2.76 -3.83 7.35
C ARG A 341 -2.03 -4.62 6.26
N LEU A 342 -1.64 -3.93 5.18
CA LEU A 342 -0.97 -4.50 4.01
C LEU A 342 0.26 -5.33 4.40
N VAL A 343 0.14 -6.66 4.33
CA VAL A 343 1.15 -7.61 4.79
C VAL A 343 2.47 -7.48 4.05
N ASN A 344 2.41 -7.19 2.75
CA ASN A 344 3.59 -7.04 1.90
C ASN A 344 4.47 -5.85 2.30
N LEU A 345 3.90 -4.80 2.90
CA LEU A 345 4.62 -3.61 3.36
C LEU A 345 4.86 -3.60 4.87
N ALA A 346 3.93 -4.14 5.65
CA ALA A 346 4.07 -4.21 7.09
C ALA A 346 5.16 -5.22 7.49
N ALA A 347 5.15 -6.41 6.87
CA ALA A 347 6.01 -7.54 7.22
C ALA A 347 7.12 -7.85 6.19
N ALA A 348 7.15 -7.15 5.06
CA ALA A 348 8.24 -7.20 4.09
C ALA A 348 8.59 -5.79 3.58
N GLU A 349 9.05 -5.69 2.34
CA GLU A 349 9.59 -4.44 1.77
C GLU A 349 8.70 -3.87 0.64
N GLY A 350 7.49 -4.39 0.47
CA GLY A 350 6.59 -4.01 -0.63
C GLY A 350 6.98 -4.63 -1.97
N HIS A 351 6.53 -4.00 -3.05
CA HIS A 351 6.77 -4.48 -4.41
C HIS A 351 8.25 -4.30 -4.80
N PRO A 352 8.82 -5.21 -5.61
CA PRO A 352 10.17 -5.03 -6.16
C PRO A 352 10.29 -3.74 -6.97
N ALA A 353 11.48 -3.16 -6.97
CA ALA A 353 11.78 -1.90 -7.65
C ALA A 353 11.46 -1.92 -9.16
N SER A 354 11.71 -3.02 -9.87
CA SER A 354 11.32 -3.20 -11.28
C SER A 354 9.82 -3.08 -11.55
N VAL A 355 8.97 -3.44 -10.59
CA VAL A 355 7.53 -3.25 -10.71
C VAL A 355 7.18 -1.79 -10.46
N MET A 356 7.73 -1.20 -9.39
CA MET A 356 7.49 0.20 -9.04
C MET A 356 8.07 1.19 -10.06
N ASP A 357 9.06 0.79 -10.84
CA ASP A 357 9.61 1.57 -11.96
C ASP A 357 8.51 2.05 -12.90
N MET A 358 7.60 1.16 -13.28
CA MET A 358 6.49 1.46 -14.19
C MET A 358 5.43 2.33 -13.52
N SER A 359 5.02 2.00 -12.29
CA SER A 359 4.01 2.77 -11.54
C SER A 359 4.49 4.22 -11.32
N PHE A 360 5.74 4.39 -10.88
CA PHE A 360 6.30 5.71 -10.58
C PHE A 360 6.72 6.49 -11.83
N ALA A 361 7.16 5.83 -12.90
CA ALA A 361 7.31 6.50 -14.19
C ALA A 361 5.96 7.05 -14.68
N THR A 362 4.88 6.27 -14.50
CA THR A 362 3.53 6.70 -14.86
C THR A 362 3.09 7.91 -14.01
N GLN A 363 3.31 7.90 -12.70
CA GLN A 363 3.02 9.06 -11.84
C GLN A 363 3.79 10.32 -12.28
N ALA A 364 5.09 10.19 -12.55
CA ALA A 364 5.93 11.32 -12.95
C ALA A 364 5.50 11.91 -14.31
N LEU A 365 5.18 11.06 -15.28
CA LEU A 365 4.71 11.47 -16.61
C LEU A 365 3.29 12.04 -16.57
N ALA A 366 2.39 11.46 -15.77
CA ALA A 366 1.05 12.00 -15.56
C ALA A 366 1.10 13.40 -14.94
N SER A 367 2.02 13.62 -13.99
CA SER A 367 2.26 14.94 -13.40
C SER A 367 2.72 15.96 -14.45
N GLU A 368 3.66 15.60 -15.33
CA GLU A 368 4.08 16.45 -16.44
C GLU A 368 2.91 16.76 -17.38
N TRP A 369 2.12 15.75 -17.74
CA TRP A 369 0.95 15.93 -18.58
C TRP A 369 -0.06 16.89 -17.94
N ALA A 370 -0.37 16.75 -16.66
CA ALA A 370 -1.28 17.64 -15.94
C ALA A 370 -0.79 19.09 -15.96
N VAL A 371 0.51 19.32 -15.71
CA VAL A 371 1.10 20.66 -15.72
C VAL A 371 1.04 21.32 -17.11
N LYS A 372 1.20 20.53 -18.18
CA LYS A 372 1.11 21.03 -19.56
C LYS A 372 -0.32 21.33 -20.02
N ASN A 373 -1.34 20.77 -19.37
CA ASN A 373 -2.75 20.86 -19.77
C ASN A 373 -3.63 21.52 -18.68
N ARG A 374 -3.03 22.40 -17.86
CA ARG A 374 -3.70 23.11 -16.77
C ARG A 374 -4.64 24.22 -17.22
#